data_AF-A0A7G2MDK3-F1
#
_entry.id   AF-A0A7G2MDK3-F1
#
_cell.length_a   1.000
_cell.length_b   1.000
_cell.length_c   1.000
_cell.angle_alpha   90.00
_cell.angle_beta   90.00
_cell.angle_gamma   90.00
#
_symmetry.space_group_name_H-M   'P 1'
#
loop_
_entity.id
_entity.type
_entity.pdbx_description
1 polymer ?
#
loop_
_entity_poly.entity_id
_entity_poly.type
_entity_poly.pdbx_seq_one_letter_code
_entity_poly.pdbx_strand_id
1 'polypeptide(L)'
;MRSTDTKQTHYSMLLICEGTHTEPNFLALMIEDFKETGIIDFATTIKPKPTISPSDDVLDLNRGKEKRKKRLLKNTTQEQQEIENTDFFPGEQPLNWVKGGIDNLKVYDEVWVFFDKDGHPKAKEAFEMARITEIDGKKINIAFSSRCFEYYLLLHFEPLYRAFEKSECNGKNYSKGKRKSKTVSYYCMTDRAVEGKACNGDVCINGYARMKGYWQDSKGGLSTYTFVKDKIWTGVYNAHLIRWKSNTLHQNEYYERNPYVDVDKFVCRLMGFSTINFEESYDVTEDKINYRITRELNTITLTLLNVKTLILPQGSITVHDYKTGDYREMNICAILTEDNPDFSINLEKIINPNEFCVISILSKKYYCPLFSQQTII
;
A
#
# COMPACT_ATOMS: atom_id res chain seq x y z
N MET A 1 -11.14 31.91 -34.78
CA MET A 1 -11.84 31.07 -33.78
C MET A 1 -11.01 31.09 -32.51
N ARG A 2 -11.56 31.60 -31.41
CA ARG A 2 -10.90 31.54 -30.09
C ARG A 2 -10.85 30.08 -29.66
N SER A 3 -9.64 29.54 -29.53
CA SER A 3 -9.41 28.30 -28.80
C SER A 3 -9.84 28.55 -27.36
N THR A 4 -10.92 27.92 -26.94
CA THR A 4 -11.29 27.85 -25.54
C THR A 4 -10.23 27.01 -24.86
N ASP A 5 -9.33 27.67 -24.12
CA ASP A 5 -8.54 27.02 -23.07
C ASP A 5 -9.51 26.43 -22.04
N THR A 6 -9.93 25.19 -22.27
CA THR A 6 -10.41 24.34 -21.20
C THR A 6 -9.23 24.12 -20.28
N LYS A 7 -9.21 24.86 -19.17
CA LYS A 7 -8.30 24.69 -18.04
C LYS A 7 -8.42 23.24 -17.58
N GLN A 8 -7.59 22.35 -18.11
CA GLN A 8 -7.46 20.98 -17.61
C GLN A 8 -6.99 21.14 -16.16
N THR A 9 -7.88 20.86 -15.21
CA THR A 9 -7.51 20.71 -13.82
C THR A 9 -6.60 19.50 -13.76
N HIS A 10 -5.28 19.73 -13.77
CA HIS A 10 -4.30 18.66 -13.58
C HIS A 10 -4.52 18.07 -12.18
N TYR A 11 -5.13 16.89 -12.13
CA TYR A 11 -5.30 16.15 -10.89
C TYR A 11 -3.94 16.00 -10.19
N SER A 12 -3.90 16.12 -8.87
CA SER A 12 -2.67 16.11 -8.10
C SER A 12 -2.80 15.33 -6.79
N MET A 13 -1.73 14.62 -6.43
CA MET A 13 -1.72 13.74 -5.26
C MET A 13 -0.53 14.04 -4.34
N LEU A 14 -0.77 14.08 -3.02
CA LEU A 14 0.28 14.19 -1.99
C LEU A 14 0.36 12.92 -1.16
N LEU A 15 1.57 12.40 -0.99
CA LEU A 15 1.88 11.25 -0.13
C LEU A 15 2.72 11.72 1.05
N ILE A 16 2.24 11.44 2.26
CA ILE A 16 2.92 11.77 3.52
C ILE A 16 3.36 10.45 4.16
N CYS A 17 4.66 10.22 4.29
CA CYS A 17 5.23 9.02 4.88
C CYS A 17 5.78 9.29 6.27
N GLU A 18 5.64 8.30 7.15
CA GLU A 18 6.26 8.25 8.46
C GLU A 18 7.81 8.30 8.37
N GLY A 19 8.39 7.44 7.55
CA GLY A 19 9.83 7.26 7.44
C GLY A 19 10.46 8.14 6.37
N THR A 20 11.78 8.29 6.44
CA THR A 20 12.59 9.08 5.48
C THR A 20 13.30 8.22 4.43
N HIS A 21 13.19 6.90 4.53
CA HIS A 21 13.94 5.96 3.70
C HIS A 21 13.01 4.98 2.97
N THR A 22 12.49 3.98 3.67
CA THR A 22 11.82 2.84 3.04
C THR A 22 10.61 3.25 2.20
N GLU A 23 9.63 3.94 2.80
CA GLU A 23 8.37 4.30 2.15
C GLU A 23 8.56 5.36 1.05
N PRO A 24 9.23 6.51 1.29
CA PRO A 24 9.38 7.52 0.24
C PRO A 24 10.15 7.01 -0.97
N ASN A 25 11.22 6.23 -0.77
CA ASN A 25 12.02 5.70 -1.87
C ASN A 25 11.28 4.58 -2.63
N PHE A 26 10.50 3.75 -1.93
CA PHE A 26 9.64 2.75 -2.58
C PHE A 26 8.60 3.41 -3.47
N LEU A 27 7.85 4.37 -2.90
CA LEU A 27 6.75 5.05 -3.59
C LEU A 27 7.26 5.89 -4.77
N ALA A 28 8.41 6.56 -4.63
CA ALA A 28 8.99 7.37 -5.69
C ALA A 28 9.26 6.56 -6.97
N LEU A 29 9.95 5.42 -6.84
CA LEU A 29 10.26 4.60 -8.01
C LEU A 29 9.03 3.88 -8.57
N MET A 30 8.11 3.43 -7.72
CA MET A 30 6.86 2.83 -8.20
C MET A 30 6.04 3.83 -9.03
N ILE A 31 5.96 5.07 -8.59
CA ILE A 31 5.23 6.14 -9.29
C ILE A 31 5.90 6.50 -10.61
N GLU A 32 7.24 6.52 -10.65
CA GLU A 32 7.98 6.74 -11.89
C GLU A 32 7.75 5.61 -12.89
N ASP A 33 7.91 4.35 -12.47
CA ASP A 33 7.61 3.17 -13.29
C ASP A 33 6.16 3.22 -13.82
N PHE A 34 5.20 3.60 -12.98
CA PHE A 34 3.79 3.73 -13.38
C PHE A 34 3.55 4.90 -14.34
N LYS A 35 4.35 5.97 -14.29
CA LYS A 35 4.30 7.07 -15.27
C LYS A 35 4.92 6.67 -16.59
N GLU A 36 6.08 5.99 -16.56
CA GLU A 36 6.77 5.52 -17.76
C GLU A 36 5.95 4.49 -18.54
N THR A 37 5.21 3.63 -17.83
CA THR A 37 4.30 2.64 -18.40
C THR A 37 2.92 3.20 -18.76
N GLY A 38 2.64 4.47 -18.43
CA GLY A 38 1.37 5.14 -18.73
C GLY A 38 0.18 4.68 -17.87
N ILE A 39 0.43 4.03 -16.72
CA ILE A 39 -0.59 3.68 -15.73
C ILE A 39 -1.15 4.94 -15.06
N ILE A 40 -0.31 5.94 -14.78
CA ILE A 40 -0.71 7.25 -14.25
C ILE A 40 -0.10 8.39 -15.04
N ASP A 41 -0.81 9.51 -15.15
CA ASP A 41 -0.40 10.71 -15.88
C ASP A 41 -0.43 12.00 -15.03
N PHE A 42 -0.72 11.87 -13.74
CA PHE A 42 -0.94 12.99 -12.84
C PHE A 42 0.27 13.37 -11.97
N ALA A 43 0.23 14.58 -11.41
CA ALA A 43 1.27 15.10 -10.54
C ALA A 43 1.25 14.45 -9.15
N THR A 44 2.42 14.11 -8.63
CA THR A 44 2.59 13.43 -7.34
C THR A 44 3.68 14.11 -6.53
N THR A 45 3.39 14.44 -5.27
CA THR A 45 4.36 14.98 -4.30
C THR A 45 4.54 13.98 -3.16
N ILE A 46 5.78 13.70 -2.75
CA ILE A 46 6.09 12.82 -1.62
C ILE A 46 6.79 13.63 -0.52
N LYS A 47 6.34 13.45 0.73
CA LYS A 47 6.94 14.03 1.94
C LYS A 47 7.21 12.92 2.95
N PRO A 48 8.41 12.83 3.56
CA PRO A 48 9.60 13.60 3.22
C PRO A 48 10.10 13.30 1.80
N LYS A 49 10.96 14.18 1.28
CA LYS A 49 11.53 13.99 -0.06
C LYS A 49 12.33 12.67 -0.09
N PRO A 50 12.18 11.84 -1.15
CA PRO A 50 12.98 10.63 -1.32
C PRO A 50 14.48 10.93 -1.22
N THR A 51 15.21 10.03 -0.58
CA THR A 51 16.65 10.16 -0.31
C THR A 51 17.53 9.49 -1.37
N ILE A 52 16.91 8.70 -2.24
CA ILE A 52 17.54 8.03 -3.39
C ILE A 52 16.91 8.60 -4.65
N SER A 53 17.74 8.95 -5.63
CA SER A 53 17.25 9.35 -6.95
C SER A 53 17.11 8.13 -7.88
N PRO A 54 16.21 8.15 -8.87
CA PRO A 54 16.06 7.08 -9.85
C PRO A 54 17.36 6.69 -10.57
N SER A 55 18.24 7.66 -10.81
CA SER A 55 19.55 7.43 -11.41
C SER A 55 20.53 6.67 -10.51
N ASP A 56 20.30 6.66 -9.18
CA ASP A 56 21.16 5.95 -8.24
C ASP A 56 20.94 4.43 -8.26
N ASP A 57 19.80 3.97 -8.82
CA ASP A 57 19.43 2.55 -8.90
C ASP A 57 19.96 1.85 -10.16
N VAL A 58 20.60 2.57 -11.09
CA VAL A 58 21.30 1.98 -12.24
C VAL A 58 22.61 1.35 -11.76
N LEU A 59 22.53 0.12 -11.24
CA LEU A 59 23.67 -0.77 -11.23
C LEU A 59 24.05 -1.08 -12.68
N ASP A 60 25.10 -0.41 -13.15
CA ASP A 60 25.85 -0.74 -14.36
C ASP A 60 26.45 -2.16 -14.20
N LEU A 61 25.64 -3.19 -14.42
CA LEU A 61 26.02 -4.60 -14.32
C LEU A 61 27.07 -5.01 -15.37
N ASN A 62 27.43 -4.11 -16.29
CA ASN A 62 28.37 -4.35 -17.38
C ASN A 62 29.73 -3.64 -17.21
N ARG A 63 29.94 -2.82 -16.18
CA ARG A 63 31.27 -2.24 -15.95
C ARG A 63 32.17 -3.22 -15.19
N GLY A 64 33.05 -3.85 -15.96
CA GLY A 64 34.04 -4.82 -15.52
C GLY A 64 34.85 -4.41 -14.30
N LYS A 65 35.44 -5.45 -13.69
CA LYS A 65 36.28 -5.58 -12.50
C LYS A 65 37.34 -4.48 -12.23
N GLU A 66 37.00 -3.20 -12.23
CA GLU A 66 37.82 -2.18 -11.61
C GLU A 66 37.39 -2.03 -10.16
N LYS A 67 38.32 -2.40 -9.27
CA LYS A 67 38.23 -2.25 -7.81
C LYS A 67 37.99 -0.78 -7.46
N ARG A 68 36.73 -0.33 -7.46
CA ARG A 68 36.34 0.87 -6.74
C ARG A 68 36.67 0.59 -5.27
N LYS A 69 37.62 1.34 -4.69
CA LYS A 69 37.91 1.30 -3.26
C LYS A 69 36.58 1.29 -2.52
N LYS A 70 36.29 0.24 -1.74
CA LYS A 70 35.14 0.20 -0.83
C LYS A 70 35.22 1.46 0.04
N ARG A 71 34.46 2.50 -0.29
CA ARG A 71 34.12 3.53 0.68
C ARG A 71 33.28 2.81 1.71
N LEU A 72 33.88 2.53 2.87
CA LEU A 72 33.12 2.34 4.10
C LEU A 72 32.25 3.60 4.22
N LEU A 73 30.97 3.51 3.87
CA LEU A 73 30.00 4.57 4.11
C LEU A 73 29.77 4.65 5.62
N LYS A 74 30.68 5.35 6.29
CA LYS A 74 30.34 6.12 7.48
C LYS A 74 29.87 7.47 6.96
N ASN A 75 28.64 7.81 7.36
CA ASN A 75 27.97 9.12 7.31
C ASN A 75 26.98 9.27 6.15
N THR A 76 25.70 9.21 6.51
CA THR A 76 24.55 9.91 5.91
C THR A 76 25.01 11.27 5.37
N THR A 77 24.72 11.62 4.11
CA THR A 77 25.08 12.94 3.56
C THR A 77 24.45 14.06 4.39
N GLN A 78 25.04 15.27 4.37
CA GLN A 78 24.55 16.41 5.15
C GLN A 78 23.08 16.74 4.82
N GLU A 79 22.71 16.61 3.54
CA GLU A 79 21.34 16.75 3.05
C GLU A 79 20.39 15.66 3.59
N GLN A 80 20.83 14.39 3.65
CA GLN A 80 20.04 13.31 4.25
C GLN A 80 19.85 13.51 5.77
N GLN A 81 20.86 14.04 6.46
CA GLN A 81 20.75 14.40 7.89
C GLN A 81 19.78 15.57 8.09
N GLU A 82 19.75 16.57 7.20
CA GLU A 82 18.81 17.68 7.27
C GLU A 82 17.36 17.23 7.01
N ILE A 83 17.14 16.32 6.06
CA ILE A 83 15.83 15.71 5.79
C ILE A 83 15.37 14.87 7.00
N GLU A 84 16.24 14.05 7.58
CA GLU A 84 15.94 13.25 8.78
C GLU A 84 15.57 14.11 10.00
N ASN A 85 16.11 15.33 10.08
CA ASN A 85 15.86 16.25 11.18
C ASN A 85 14.65 17.18 10.94
N THR A 86 14.07 17.19 9.74
CA THR A 86 12.92 18.04 9.42
C THR A 86 11.62 17.32 9.75
N ASP A 87 11.01 17.66 10.88
CA ASP A 87 9.64 17.25 11.19
C ASP A 87 8.67 18.15 10.40
N PHE A 88 8.22 17.66 9.25
CA PHE A 88 7.29 18.38 8.36
C PHE A 88 5.95 18.68 9.03
N PHE A 89 5.57 17.91 10.06
CA PHE A 89 4.26 17.96 10.71
C PHE A 89 4.41 17.76 12.22
N PRO A 90 4.94 18.76 12.94
CA PRO A 90 5.39 18.59 14.32
C PRO A 90 4.27 18.22 15.30
N GLY A 91 4.57 17.31 16.23
CA GLY A 91 3.76 16.96 17.40
C GLY A 91 3.45 15.46 17.50
N GLU A 92 2.27 15.09 18.01
CA GLU A 92 1.96 13.69 18.31
C GLU A 92 1.53 12.91 17.06
N GLN A 93 2.33 11.90 16.70
CA GLN A 93 2.09 11.05 15.55
C GLN A 93 1.20 9.84 15.88
N PRO A 94 0.38 9.37 14.91
CA PRO A 94 0.30 9.79 13.51
C PRO A 94 -0.75 10.89 13.27
N LEU A 95 -1.36 11.42 14.34
CA LEU A 95 -2.46 12.38 14.26
C LEU A 95 -2.05 13.66 13.52
N ASN A 96 -0.83 14.14 13.73
CA ASN A 96 -0.39 15.37 13.09
C ASN A 96 -0.02 15.19 11.61
N TRP A 97 0.41 14.00 11.18
CA TRP A 97 0.46 13.67 9.75
C TRP A 97 -0.92 13.72 9.10
N VAL A 98 -1.96 13.19 9.77
CA VAL A 98 -3.34 13.25 9.26
C VAL A 98 -3.87 14.68 9.21
N LYS A 99 -3.66 15.49 10.26
CA LYS A 99 -4.02 16.93 10.24
C LYS A 99 -3.32 17.68 9.11
N GLY A 100 -2.01 17.47 8.98
CA GLY A 100 -1.23 18.03 7.88
C GLY A 100 -1.77 17.61 6.52
N GLY A 101 -2.17 16.34 6.37
CA GLY A 101 -2.82 15.84 5.16
C GLY A 101 -4.15 16.52 4.86
N ILE A 102 -5.01 16.68 5.88
CA ILE A 102 -6.30 17.39 5.76
C ILE A 102 -6.10 18.84 5.32
N ASP A 103 -5.13 19.55 5.90
CA ASP A 103 -4.82 20.93 5.51
C ASP A 103 -4.38 21.01 4.03
N ASN A 104 -3.72 19.96 3.53
CA ASN A 104 -3.26 19.87 2.15
C ASN A 104 -4.37 19.47 1.15
N LEU A 105 -5.56 19.06 1.58
CA LEU A 105 -6.70 18.81 0.67
C LEU A 105 -7.19 20.08 -0.06
N LYS A 106 -6.83 21.26 0.44
CA LYS A 106 -7.08 22.55 -0.23
C LYS A 106 -6.14 22.80 -1.43
N VAL A 107 -5.02 22.09 -1.47
CA VAL A 107 -3.95 22.26 -2.47
C VAL A 107 -3.91 21.09 -3.44
N TYR A 108 -4.17 19.88 -2.95
CA TYR A 108 -4.13 18.65 -3.72
C TYR A 108 -5.53 18.06 -3.91
N ASP A 109 -5.69 17.24 -4.94
CA ASP A 109 -6.95 16.54 -5.21
C ASP A 109 -7.12 15.30 -4.36
N GLU A 110 -6.01 14.67 -4.00
CA GLU A 110 -6.00 13.50 -3.14
C GLU A 110 -4.76 13.51 -2.24
N VAL A 111 -4.94 13.09 -1.00
CA VAL A 111 -3.83 13.00 -0.05
C VAL A 111 -3.88 11.63 0.61
N TRP A 112 -2.71 11.00 0.75
CA TRP A 112 -2.50 9.73 1.44
C TRP A 112 -1.47 9.87 2.54
N VAL A 113 -1.73 9.28 3.70
CA VAL A 113 -0.79 9.19 4.82
C VAL A 113 -0.38 7.73 5.04
N PHE A 114 0.93 7.48 5.02
CA PHE A 114 1.55 6.19 5.24
C PHE A 114 2.19 6.16 6.62
N PHE A 115 1.69 5.28 7.49
CA PHE A 115 2.28 5.07 8.81
C PHE A 115 2.06 3.64 9.29
N ASP A 116 2.92 3.20 10.18
CA ASP A 116 2.73 1.98 10.94
C ASP A 116 2.23 2.28 12.36
N LYS A 117 1.94 1.24 13.16
CA LYS A 117 1.50 1.45 14.55
C LYS A 117 2.65 1.67 15.52
N ASP A 118 3.85 1.16 15.22
CA ASP A 118 4.88 0.95 16.22
C ASP A 118 5.49 2.28 16.70
N GLY A 119 5.12 2.70 17.91
CA GLY A 119 5.53 3.98 18.48
C GLY A 119 4.55 5.13 18.30
N HIS A 120 3.33 4.86 17.80
CA HIS A 120 2.32 5.88 17.48
C HIS A 120 1.12 5.84 18.42
N PRO A 121 1.14 6.59 19.54
CA PRO A 121 0.09 6.50 20.57
C PRO A 121 -1.27 7.01 20.08
N LYS A 122 -1.31 7.83 19.03
CA LYS A 122 -2.54 8.49 18.54
C LYS A 122 -3.14 7.89 17.27
N ALA A 123 -2.88 6.61 17.02
CA ALA A 123 -3.40 5.93 15.83
C ALA A 123 -4.94 5.97 15.77
N LYS A 124 -5.63 5.74 16.90
CA LYS A 124 -7.09 5.79 16.98
C LYS A 124 -7.64 7.16 16.57
N GLU A 125 -7.08 8.23 17.13
CA GLU A 125 -7.48 9.61 16.82
C GLU A 125 -7.17 9.97 15.37
N ALA A 126 -6.07 9.49 14.82
CA ALA A 126 -5.70 9.70 13.42
C ALA A 126 -6.73 9.05 12.47
N PHE A 127 -7.10 7.79 12.72
CA PHE A 127 -8.13 7.09 11.94
C PHE A 127 -9.50 7.74 12.09
N GLU A 128 -9.89 8.10 13.31
CA GLU A 128 -11.18 8.76 13.53
C GLU A 128 -11.26 10.10 12.79
N MET A 129 -10.21 10.91 12.90
CA MET A 129 -10.12 12.19 12.19
C MET A 129 -10.21 12.01 10.67
N ALA A 130 -9.55 10.98 10.12
CA ALA A 130 -9.64 10.67 8.70
C ALA A 130 -11.05 10.25 8.25
N ARG A 131 -11.79 9.51 9.09
CA ARG A 131 -13.17 9.06 8.78
C ARG A 131 -14.16 10.22 8.71
N ILE A 132 -14.09 11.12 9.69
CA ILE A 132 -15.11 12.17 9.90
C ILE A 132 -14.82 13.48 9.18
N THR A 133 -13.57 13.76 8.80
CA THR A 133 -13.20 15.05 8.22
C THR A 133 -13.30 15.02 6.70
N GLU A 134 -14.07 15.95 6.15
CA GLU A 134 -14.22 16.15 4.71
C GLU A 134 -14.05 17.64 4.39
N ILE A 135 -13.22 17.95 3.39
CA ILE A 135 -12.93 19.31 2.93
C ILE A 135 -13.22 19.34 1.43
N ASP A 136 -14.16 20.19 1.00
CA ASP A 136 -14.55 20.35 -0.41
C ASP A 136 -14.90 19.03 -1.12
N GLY A 137 -15.59 18.12 -0.42
CA GLY A 137 -15.96 16.81 -0.95
C GLY A 137 -14.82 15.77 -0.95
N LYS A 138 -13.64 16.14 -0.43
CA LYS A 138 -12.44 15.29 -0.38
C LYS A 138 -12.18 14.81 1.03
N LYS A 139 -11.74 13.55 1.17
CA LYS A 139 -11.26 12.97 2.42
C LYS A 139 -9.79 12.60 2.33
N ILE A 140 -9.11 12.62 3.47
CA ILE A 140 -7.75 12.11 3.62
C ILE A 140 -7.78 10.58 3.59
N ASN A 141 -6.83 9.97 2.90
CA ASN A 141 -6.68 8.50 2.84
C ASN A 141 -5.51 8.05 3.72
N ILE A 142 -5.59 6.83 4.23
CA ILE A 142 -4.53 6.21 5.04
C ILE A 142 -4.12 4.90 4.39
N ALA A 143 -2.81 4.68 4.29
CA ALA A 143 -2.18 3.41 3.96
C ALA A 143 -1.39 2.93 5.18
N PHE A 144 -1.86 1.87 5.82
CA PHE A 144 -1.41 1.46 7.14
C PHE A 144 -0.79 0.06 7.13
N SER A 145 0.20 -0.14 8.00
CA SER A 145 0.75 -1.44 8.37
C SER A 145 0.77 -1.60 9.88
N SER A 146 0.35 -2.76 10.39
CA SER A 146 0.26 -2.99 11.83
C SER A 146 1.60 -2.99 12.56
N ARG A 147 2.71 -3.22 11.83
CA ARG A 147 4.04 -3.31 12.42
C ARG A 147 5.06 -2.38 11.79
N CYS A 148 5.24 -2.48 10.47
CA CYS A 148 6.10 -1.61 9.68
C CYS A 148 5.85 -1.84 8.19
N PHE A 149 6.31 -0.92 7.34
CA PHE A 149 6.15 -1.02 5.90
C PHE A 149 6.79 -2.29 5.31
N GLU A 150 7.89 -2.79 5.87
CA GLU A 150 8.55 -4.02 5.39
C GLU A 150 7.65 -5.27 5.45
N TYR A 151 6.59 -5.26 6.27
CA TYR A 151 5.59 -6.34 6.21
C TYR A 151 4.92 -6.39 4.84
N TYR A 152 4.57 -5.24 4.26
CA TYR A 152 4.01 -5.18 2.90
C TYR A 152 5.00 -5.70 1.85
N LEU A 153 6.29 -5.41 2.02
CA LEU A 153 7.34 -5.96 1.15
C LEU A 153 7.40 -7.49 1.21
N LEU A 154 7.29 -8.10 2.40
CA LEU A 154 7.27 -9.56 2.55
C LEU A 154 6.14 -10.20 1.73
N LEU A 155 4.98 -9.54 1.68
CA LEU A 155 3.80 -10.04 0.98
C LEU A 155 3.98 -10.11 -0.54
N HIS A 156 5.00 -9.48 -1.12
CA HIS A 156 5.32 -9.67 -2.53
C HIS A 156 6.04 -11.01 -2.80
N PHE A 157 6.54 -11.67 -1.75
CA PHE A 157 7.26 -12.94 -1.86
C PHE A 157 6.42 -14.14 -1.42
N GLU A 158 5.64 -14.00 -0.34
CA GLU A 158 4.80 -15.09 0.14
C GLU A 158 3.54 -14.59 0.91
N PRO A 159 2.43 -15.35 0.87
CA PRO A 159 1.21 -15.07 1.63
C PRO A 159 1.38 -15.44 3.12
N LEU A 160 2.01 -14.54 3.88
CA LEU A 160 2.34 -14.78 5.29
C LEU A 160 1.31 -14.15 6.23
N TYR A 161 0.65 -14.95 7.09
CA TYR A 161 -0.16 -14.43 8.21
C TYR A 161 0.56 -14.68 9.53
N ARG A 162 1.68 -13.98 9.73
CA ARG A 162 2.50 -14.10 10.93
C ARG A 162 2.60 -12.76 11.64
N ALA A 163 2.21 -12.74 12.90
CA ALA A 163 2.48 -11.60 13.76
C ALA A 163 3.98 -11.52 14.06
N PHE A 164 4.62 -10.42 13.67
CA PHE A 164 5.96 -10.08 14.14
C PHE A 164 5.85 -9.07 15.28
N GLU A 165 6.77 -9.15 16.23
CA GLU A 165 6.83 -8.19 17.35
C GLU A 165 7.71 -6.98 17.02
N LYS A 166 8.63 -7.12 16.07
CA LYS A 166 9.62 -6.08 15.74
C LYS A 166 9.84 -5.96 14.23
N SER A 167 10.16 -4.76 13.77
CA SER A 167 10.68 -4.56 12.41
C SER A 167 12.12 -5.08 12.29
N GLU A 168 12.94 -4.85 13.31
CA GLU A 168 14.37 -5.20 13.36
C GLU A 168 14.76 -5.66 14.77
N CYS A 169 15.71 -6.59 14.87
CA CYS A 169 16.36 -6.89 16.15
C CYS A 169 17.31 -5.76 16.49
N ASN A 170 16.93 -4.92 17.45
CA ASN A 170 17.77 -3.84 17.93
C ASN A 170 17.62 -3.66 19.46
N GLY A 171 18.48 -2.83 20.03
CA GLY A 171 18.33 -2.38 21.41
C GLY A 171 19.02 -1.06 21.69
N LYS A 172 18.86 -0.57 22.92
CA LYS A 172 19.37 0.74 23.33
C LYS A 172 20.75 0.60 23.97
N ASN A 173 21.72 1.33 23.43
CA ASN A 173 23.02 1.55 24.06
C ASN A 173 23.03 2.93 24.73
N TYR A 174 23.36 2.94 26.03
CA TYR A 174 23.51 4.15 26.82
C TYR A 174 24.99 4.52 26.92
N SER A 175 25.35 5.70 26.43
CA SER A 175 26.71 6.23 26.65
C SER A 175 26.80 6.81 28.06
N LYS A 176 27.77 6.39 28.87
CA LYS A 176 28.03 6.98 30.20
C LYS A 176 28.14 8.51 30.06
N GLY A 177 27.24 9.24 30.72
CA GLY A 177 27.24 10.71 30.78
C GLY A 177 26.37 11.45 29.74
N LYS A 178 25.69 10.77 28.80
CA LYS A 178 24.74 11.41 27.86
C LYS A 178 23.30 10.93 28.11
N ARG A 179 22.33 11.86 28.12
CA ARG A 179 20.89 11.58 28.29
C ARG A 179 20.23 10.82 27.12
N LYS A 180 20.90 10.68 25.96
CA LYS A 180 20.33 10.05 24.75
C LYS A 180 20.86 8.62 24.55
N SER A 181 19.95 7.65 24.49
CA SER A 181 20.25 6.28 24.06
C SER A 181 20.37 6.21 22.54
N LYS A 182 21.36 5.47 22.03
CA LYS A 182 21.44 5.15 20.59
C LYS A 182 20.87 3.76 20.35
N THR A 183 19.94 3.63 19.40
CA THR A 183 19.47 2.32 18.92
C THR A 183 20.58 1.65 18.12
N VAL A 184 20.86 0.39 18.44
CA VAL A 184 21.91 -0.41 17.79
C VAL A 184 21.27 -1.70 17.28
N SER A 185 21.46 -1.97 15.99
CA SER A 185 21.02 -3.23 15.37
C SER A 185 21.85 -4.40 15.88
N TYR A 186 21.19 -5.54 16.06
CA TYR A 186 21.80 -6.82 16.36
C TYR A 186 22.07 -7.65 15.09
N TYR A 187 21.85 -7.05 13.91
CA TYR A 187 22.16 -7.61 12.59
C TYR A 187 21.64 -9.04 12.40
N CYS A 188 20.39 -9.26 12.79
CA CYS A 188 19.75 -10.57 12.76
C CYS A 188 19.83 -11.20 11.36
N MET A 189 20.19 -12.48 11.30
CA MET A 189 20.36 -13.24 10.06
C MET A 189 21.44 -12.66 9.11
N THR A 190 22.53 -12.15 9.68
CA THR A 190 23.76 -11.78 8.96
C THR A 190 24.98 -12.36 9.66
N ASP A 191 26.15 -12.32 9.00
CA ASP A 191 27.44 -12.71 9.60
C ASP A 191 27.83 -11.88 10.84
N ARG A 192 27.14 -10.76 11.10
CA ARG A 192 27.36 -9.87 12.25
C ARG A 192 26.32 -10.04 13.35
N ALA A 193 25.48 -11.08 13.26
CA ALA A 193 24.44 -11.34 14.22
C ALA A 193 25.01 -11.40 15.64
N VAL A 194 24.39 -10.67 16.56
CA VAL A 194 24.82 -10.66 17.97
C VAL A 194 24.23 -11.89 18.66
N GLU A 195 25.09 -12.82 19.08
CA GLU A 195 24.72 -14.04 19.78
C GLU A 195 23.86 -13.74 21.02
N GLY A 196 22.81 -14.54 21.21
CA GLY A 196 21.83 -14.36 22.29
C GLY A 196 20.92 -13.14 22.17
N LYS A 197 21.07 -12.30 21.13
CA LYS A 197 20.22 -11.12 20.89
C LYS A 197 19.51 -11.12 19.53
N ALA A 198 20.11 -11.73 18.51
CA ALA A 198 19.44 -11.99 17.25
C ALA A 198 18.38 -13.09 17.44
N CYS A 199 17.20 -12.90 16.84
CA CYS A 199 16.08 -13.83 16.97
C CYS A 199 16.03 -14.91 15.88
N ASN A 200 17.07 -15.03 15.04
CA ASN A 200 17.11 -15.93 13.89
C ASN A 200 15.94 -15.78 12.89
N GLY A 201 15.33 -14.58 12.84
CA GLY A 201 14.16 -14.30 12.01
C GLY A 201 12.81 -14.69 12.61
N ASP A 202 12.78 -15.15 13.87
CA ASP A 202 11.53 -15.60 14.48
C ASP A 202 10.64 -14.47 14.97
N VAL A 203 11.24 -13.35 15.34
CA VAL A 203 10.55 -12.23 16.02
C VAL A 203 10.55 -10.96 15.16
N CYS A 204 11.57 -10.76 14.31
CA CYS A 204 11.70 -9.55 13.50
C CYS A 204 11.53 -9.78 11.99
N ILE A 205 10.84 -8.85 11.34
CA ILE A 205 10.54 -8.86 9.90
C ILE A 205 11.82 -8.90 9.06
N ASN A 206 12.78 -8.00 9.33
CA ASN A 206 14.02 -7.96 8.55
C ASN A 206 14.94 -9.16 8.80
N GLY A 207 14.86 -9.80 9.97
CA GLY A 207 15.53 -11.08 10.20
C GLY A 207 14.92 -12.20 9.37
N TYR A 208 13.58 -12.28 9.34
CA TYR A 208 12.85 -13.25 8.54
C TYR A 208 13.14 -13.11 7.05
N ALA A 209 13.09 -11.87 6.52
CA ALA A 209 13.40 -11.59 5.13
C ALA A 209 14.81 -12.04 4.75
N ARG A 210 15.80 -11.77 5.62
CA ARG A 210 17.19 -12.22 5.43
C ARG A 210 17.34 -13.74 5.48
N MET A 211 16.66 -14.40 6.42
CA MET A 211 16.61 -15.87 6.51
C MET A 211 16.09 -16.50 5.21
N LYS A 212 15.06 -15.90 4.61
CA LYS A 212 14.46 -16.37 3.36
C LYS A 212 15.24 -15.94 2.11
N GLY A 213 16.23 -15.07 2.25
CA GLY A 213 17.00 -14.53 1.14
C GLY A 213 16.25 -13.51 0.27
N TYR A 214 15.19 -12.87 0.79
CA TYR A 214 14.40 -11.89 0.03
C TYR A 214 15.12 -10.55 -0.12
N TRP A 215 15.72 -10.03 0.95
CA TRP A 215 16.59 -8.87 0.92
C TRP A 215 17.59 -8.89 2.08
N GLN A 216 18.67 -8.12 1.94
CA GLN A 216 19.70 -7.96 2.98
C GLN A 216 19.52 -6.71 3.82
N ASP A 217 18.98 -5.65 3.20
CA ASP A 217 18.72 -4.36 3.83
C ASP A 217 17.45 -3.73 3.20
N SER A 218 16.57 -3.19 4.03
CA SER A 218 15.38 -2.45 3.60
C SER A 218 15.58 -0.94 3.64
N LYS A 219 16.69 -0.47 4.23
CA LYS A 219 17.05 0.96 4.42
C LYS A 219 18.38 1.28 3.74
N GLY A 220 18.75 0.48 2.75
CA GLY A 220 19.99 0.61 2.00
C GLY A 220 19.94 1.73 0.97
N GLY A 221 21.00 1.81 0.15
CA GLY A 221 21.11 2.81 -0.93
C GLY A 221 20.35 2.46 -2.21
N LEU A 222 19.57 1.37 -2.21
CA LEU A 222 18.69 0.96 -3.31
C LEU A 222 17.25 1.00 -2.79
N SER A 223 16.30 1.40 -3.63
CA SER A 223 14.89 1.31 -3.27
C SER A 223 14.43 -0.14 -3.19
N THR A 224 13.65 -0.46 -2.17
CA THR A 224 13.06 -1.80 -1.99
C THR A 224 12.05 -2.16 -3.08
N TYR A 225 11.55 -1.18 -3.83
CA TYR A 225 10.67 -1.41 -4.98
C TYR A 225 11.34 -2.28 -6.05
N THR A 226 12.65 -2.11 -6.25
CA THR A 226 13.44 -2.91 -7.23
C THR A 226 13.40 -4.41 -6.94
N PHE A 227 13.19 -4.82 -5.69
CA PHE A 227 13.11 -6.23 -5.30
C PHE A 227 11.76 -6.87 -5.67
N VAL A 228 10.73 -6.05 -5.90
CA VAL A 228 9.33 -6.50 -5.99
C VAL A 228 8.55 -5.94 -7.18
N LYS A 229 9.17 -5.13 -8.05
CA LYS A 229 8.49 -4.50 -9.19
C LYS A 229 7.74 -5.48 -10.10
N ASP A 230 8.28 -6.68 -10.30
CA ASP A 230 7.66 -7.72 -11.14
C ASP A 230 6.63 -8.57 -10.36
N LYS A 231 6.31 -8.19 -9.12
CA LYS A 231 5.45 -8.93 -8.18
C LYS A 231 4.38 -8.05 -7.54
N ILE A 232 4.09 -6.88 -8.11
CA ILE A 232 3.14 -5.92 -7.55
C ILE A 232 1.77 -6.55 -7.33
N TRP A 233 1.26 -7.29 -8.32
CA TRP A 233 0.01 -8.01 -8.19
C TRP A 233 0.03 -9.10 -7.12
N THR A 234 1.16 -9.79 -6.93
CA THR A 234 1.32 -10.74 -5.82
C THR A 234 1.23 -10.03 -4.47
N GLY A 235 1.88 -8.87 -4.33
CA GLY A 235 1.78 -8.04 -3.12
C GLY A 235 0.36 -7.55 -2.85
N VAL A 236 -0.35 -7.09 -3.89
CA VAL A 236 -1.77 -6.66 -3.80
C VAL A 236 -2.65 -7.83 -3.37
N TYR A 237 -2.57 -8.97 -4.05
CA TYR A 237 -3.34 -10.16 -3.73
C TYR A 237 -3.09 -10.63 -2.29
N ASN A 238 -1.82 -10.76 -1.89
CA ASN A 238 -1.45 -11.23 -0.56
C ASN A 238 -1.87 -10.24 0.53
N ALA A 239 -1.71 -8.92 0.33
CA ALA A 239 -2.20 -7.93 1.28
C ALA A 239 -3.72 -8.01 1.47
N HIS A 240 -4.47 -8.15 0.37
CA HIS A 240 -5.91 -8.33 0.41
C HIS A 240 -6.30 -9.62 1.18
N LEU A 241 -5.59 -10.71 0.94
CA LEU A 241 -5.75 -11.99 1.63
C LEU A 241 -5.45 -11.89 3.14
N ILE A 242 -4.40 -11.17 3.52
CA ILE A 242 -4.06 -10.94 4.94
C ILE A 242 -5.14 -10.09 5.63
N ARG A 243 -5.65 -9.04 4.98
CA ARG A 243 -6.79 -8.28 5.54
C ARG A 243 -8.02 -9.14 5.71
N TRP A 244 -8.33 -9.97 4.72
CA TRP A 244 -9.43 -10.91 4.82
C TRP A 244 -9.30 -11.80 6.06
N LYS A 245 -8.16 -12.48 6.22
CA LYS A 245 -7.93 -13.34 7.39
C LYS A 245 -7.92 -12.55 8.70
N SER A 246 -7.45 -11.31 8.69
CA SER A 246 -7.49 -10.43 9.84
C SER A 246 -8.92 -10.05 10.23
N ASN A 247 -9.78 -9.75 9.24
CA ASN A 247 -11.21 -9.46 9.45
C ASN A 247 -11.99 -10.67 9.98
N THR A 248 -11.67 -11.89 9.52
CA THR A 248 -12.38 -13.10 9.98
C THR A 248 -11.98 -13.54 11.38
N LEU A 249 -10.72 -13.31 11.78
CA LEU A 249 -10.19 -13.78 13.07
C LEU A 249 -10.36 -12.77 14.22
N HIS A 250 -10.57 -11.49 13.91
CA HIS A 250 -10.50 -10.42 14.90
C HIS A 250 -11.65 -9.43 14.80
N GLN A 251 -12.26 -9.10 15.93
CA GLN A 251 -13.38 -8.16 16.02
C GLN A 251 -12.97 -6.75 16.50
N ASN A 252 -11.77 -6.58 17.05
CA ASN A 252 -11.26 -5.27 17.44
C ASN A 252 -10.98 -4.39 16.22
N GLU A 253 -10.78 -3.09 16.42
CA GLU A 253 -10.48 -2.16 15.32
C GLU A 253 -9.22 -2.61 14.55
N TYR A 254 -9.21 -2.41 13.22
CA TYR A 254 -8.16 -2.98 12.37
C TYR A 254 -6.75 -2.45 12.69
N TYR A 255 -6.64 -1.21 13.18
CA TYR A 255 -5.39 -0.64 13.67
C TYR A 255 -4.91 -1.23 15.01
N GLU A 256 -5.66 -2.17 15.60
CA GLU A 256 -5.27 -2.94 16.77
C GLU A 256 -4.83 -4.36 16.46
N ARG A 257 -4.98 -4.80 15.21
CA ARG A 257 -4.68 -6.16 14.78
C ARG A 257 -3.22 -6.30 14.34
N ASN A 258 -2.66 -7.50 14.47
CA ASN A 258 -1.34 -7.83 13.96
C ASN A 258 -1.33 -9.32 13.53
N PRO A 259 -1.13 -9.62 12.23
CA PRO A 259 -0.86 -8.69 11.15
C PRO A 259 -2.12 -7.99 10.60
N TYR A 260 -1.96 -6.76 10.13
CA TYR A 260 -2.92 -6.05 9.27
C TYR A 260 -2.15 -5.08 8.36
N VAL A 261 -2.55 -4.99 7.09
CA VAL A 261 -1.93 -4.07 6.13
C VAL A 261 -2.93 -3.69 5.03
N ASP A 262 -2.98 -2.41 4.66
CA ASP A 262 -3.88 -1.94 3.60
C ASP A 262 -3.20 -1.01 2.58
N VAL A 263 -1.87 -1.06 2.51
CA VAL A 263 -1.03 -0.33 1.55
C VAL A 263 -1.39 -0.66 0.09
N ASP A 264 -1.82 -1.88 -0.21
CA ASP A 264 -2.29 -2.26 -1.55
C ASP A 264 -3.55 -1.50 -2.00
N LYS A 265 -4.35 -0.93 -1.08
CA LYS A 265 -5.46 -0.05 -1.49
C LYS A 265 -4.95 1.17 -2.25
N PHE A 266 -3.83 1.73 -1.81
CA PHE A 266 -3.15 2.81 -2.52
C PHE A 266 -2.62 2.34 -3.87
N VAL A 267 -1.98 1.17 -3.93
CA VAL A 267 -1.45 0.62 -5.19
C VAL A 267 -2.57 0.36 -6.20
N CYS A 268 -3.66 -0.27 -5.78
CA CYS A 268 -4.87 -0.42 -6.59
C CYS A 268 -5.42 0.94 -7.06
N ARG A 269 -5.47 1.92 -6.17
CA ARG A 269 -5.94 3.28 -6.49
C ARG A 269 -5.08 3.94 -7.57
N LEU A 270 -3.76 3.78 -7.54
CA LEU A 270 -2.87 4.26 -8.60
C LEU A 270 -3.18 3.57 -9.93
N MET A 271 -3.47 2.27 -9.91
CA MET A 271 -3.83 1.49 -11.11
C MET A 271 -5.27 1.71 -11.58
N GLY A 272 -6.02 2.63 -10.95
CA GLY A 272 -7.41 2.95 -11.32
C GLY A 272 -8.45 1.97 -10.77
N PHE A 273 -8.11 1.20 -9.75
CA PHE A 273 -8.99 0.22 -9.12
C PHE A 273 -9.36 0.59 -7.68
N SER A 274 -10.57 0.19 -7.29
CA SER A 274 -11.03 0.19 -5.90
C SER A 274 -10.99 -1.22 -5.34
N THR A 275 -10.56 -1.39 -4.08
CA THR A 275 -10.66 -2.66 -3.36
C THR A 275 -11.95 -2.71 -2.55
N ILE A 276 -12.51 -3.89 -2.36
CA ILE A 276 -13.68 -4.12 -1.50
C ILE A 276 -13.27 -5.09 -0.42
N ASN A 277 -13.31 -4.67 0.84
CA ASN A 277 -12.99 -5.57 1.94
C ASN A 277 -14.04 -6.67 2.07
N PHE A 278 -13.61 -7.83 2.56
CA PHE A 278 -14.51 -8.93 2.87
C PHE A 278 -15.46 -8.61 4.02
N GLU A 279 -16.70 -9.08 3.88
CA GLU A 279 -17.84 -8.85 4.77
C GLU A 279 -18.16 -7.36 4.98
N GLU A 280 -17.66 -6.51 4.08
CA GLU A 280 -18.02 -5.11 4.02
C GLU A 280 -18.95 -4.86 2.83
N SER A 281 -19.87 -3.93 3.05
CA SER A 281 -20.78 -3.40 2.05
C SER A 281 -20.48 -1.92 1.87
N TYR A 282 -20.45 -1.47 0.63
CA TYR A 282 -20.21 -0.06 0.31
C TYR A 282 -21.38 0.46 -0.50
N ASP A 283 -22.03 1.50 0.01
CA ASP A 283 -23.05 2.24 -0.71
C ASP A 283 -22.36 3.29 -1.57
N VAL A 284 -22.69 3.28 -2.85
CA VAL A 284 -22.13 4.18 -3.85
C VAL A 284 -23.28 4.93 -4.50
N THR A 285 -23.13 6.24 -4.59
CA THR A 285 -24.03 7.13 -5.31
C THR A 285 -23.26 7.79 -6.44
N GLU A 286 -23.65 7.50 -7.68
CA GLU A 286 -23.04 8.06 -8.89
C GLU A 286 -24.11 8.20 -9.97
N ASP A 287 -24.13 9.34 -10.69
CA ASP A 287 -25.14 9.62 -11.72
C ASP A 287 -26.60 9.43 -11.27
N LYS A 288 -26.88 9.73 -9.99
CA LYS A 288 -28.18 9.54 -9.32
C LYS A 288 -28.60 8.07 -9.19
N ILE A 289 -27.72 7.12 -9.47
CA ILE A 289 -27.88 5.70 -9.19
C ILE A 289 -27.24 5.42 -7.84
N ASN A 290 -27.99 4.78 -6.96
CA ASN A 290 -27.49 4.34 -5.67
C ASN A 290 -27.41 2.82 -5.70
N TYR A 291 -26.23 2.25 -5.50
CA TYR A 291 -26.06 0.81 -5.41
C TYR A 291 -25.16 0.45 -4.24
N ARG A 292 -25.38 -0.73 -3.68
CA ARG A 292 -24.51 -1.37 -2.71
C ARG A 292 -23.69 -2.44 -3.42
N ILE A 293 -22.40 -2.47 -3.13
CA ILE A 293 -21.54 -3.59 -3.47
C ILE A 293 -21.10 -4.31 -2.20
N THR A 294 -21.34 -5.60 -2.15
CA THR A 294 -21.04 -6.46 -1.00
C THR A 294 -20.05 -7.53 -1.44
N ARG A 295 -18.99 -7.71 -0.65
CA ARG A 295 -18.01 -8.78 -0.85
C ARG A 295 -18.17 -9.85 0.21
N GLU A 296 -18.54 -11.04 -0.21
CA GLU A 296 -18.42 -12.28 0.58
C GLU A 296 -17.15 -13.03 0.14
N LEU A 297 -16.95 -14.30 0.53
CA LEU A 297 -15.66 -14.98 0.34
C LEU A 297 -15.26 -15.02 -1.13
N ASN A 298 -16.14 -15.63 -1.94
CA ASN A 298 -15.98 -15.79 -3.39
C ASN A 298 -17.17 -15.22 -4.16
N THR A 299 -18.03 -14.43 -3.52
CA THR A 299 -19.19 -13.82 -4.14
C THR A 299 -19.10 -12.30 -4.06
N ILE A 300 -19.43 -11.64 -5.17
CA ILE A 300 -19.73 -10.21 -5.20
C ILE A 300 -21.22 -10.07 -5.44
N THR A 301 -21.91 -9.31 -4.59
CA THR A 301 -23.33 -8.99 -4.75
C THR A 301 -23.48 -7.50 -4.98
N LEU A 302 -24.26 -7.14 -5.99
CA LEU A 302 -24.70 -5.79 -6.29
C LEU A 302 -26.18 -5.69 -5.95
N THR A 303 -26.54 -4.66 -5.19
CA THR A 303 -27.93 -4.37 -4.83
C THR A 303 -28.25 -2.94 -5.20
N LEU A 304 -29.27 -2.73 -6.03
CA LEU A 304 -29.79 -1.41 -6.35
C LEU A 304 -30.58 -0.85 -5.15
N LEU A 305 -30.28 0.38 -4.77
CA LEU A 305 -30.85 1.03 -3.58
C LEU A 305 -31.87 2.13 -3.91
N ASN A 306 -32.13 2.39 -5.20
CA ASN A 306 -33.12 3.37 -5.63
C ASN A 306 -33.82 2.96 -6.94
N VAL A 307 -34.77 3.77 -7.38
CA VAL A 307 -35.61 3.46 -8.57
C VAL A 307 -34.89 3.63 -9.91
N LYS A 308 -33.60 4.01 -9.94
CA LYS A 308 -32.87 4.23 -11.18
C LYS A 308 -32.24 2.93 -11.65
N THR A 309 -32.56 2.50 -12.87
CA THR A 309 -31.99 1.30 -13.46
C THR A 309 -30.46 1.37 -13.54
N LEU A 310 -29.80 0.33 -13.04
CA LEU A 310 -28.36 0.10 -13.24
C LEU A 310 -28.17 -0.97 -14.31
N ILE A 311 -27.38 -0.65 -15.33
CA ILE A 311 -27.05 -1.56 -16.42
C ILE A 311 -25.57 -1.89 -16.36
N LEU A 312 -25.27 -3.19 -16.33
CA LEU A 312 -23.94 -3.75 -16.48
C LEU A 312 -23.87 -4.38 -17.87
N PRO A 313 -23.43 -3.63 -18.90
CA PRO A 313 -23.33 -4.14 -20.25
C PRO A 313 -22.29 -5.27 -20.37
N GLN A 314 -22.33 -5.97 -21.50
CA GLN A 314 -21.25 -6.89 -21.88
C GLN A 314 -19.90 -6.15 -21.87
N GLY A 315 -18.87 -6.79 -21.31
CA GLY A 315 -17.54 -6.19 -21.12
C GLY A 315 -17.37 -5.46 -19.78
N SER A 316 -18.44 -5.24 -18.99
CA SER A 316 -18.31 -4.70 -17.63
C SER A 316 -17.48 -5.58 -16.71
N ILE A 317 -17.44 -6.89 -16.96
CA ILE A 317 -16.69 -7.84 -16.15
C ILE A 317 -15.53 -8.38 -17.00
N THR A 318 -14.31 -8.17 -16.52
CA THR A 318 -13.09 -8.66 -17.18
C THR A 318 -12.27 -9.52 -16.23
N VAL A 319 -11.57 -10.50 -16.78
CA VAL A 319 -10.69 -11.39 -16.03
C VAL A 319 -9.27 -11.20 -16.53
N HIS A 320 -8.34 -10.99 -15.61
CA HIS A 320 -6.96 -10.63 -15.86
C HIS A 320 -6.03 -11.67 -15.24
N ASP A 321 -4.99 -12.09 -15.97
CA ASP A 321 -3.95 -12.97 -15.46
C ASP A 321 -2.86 -12.16 -14.75
N TYR A 322 -2.50 -12.56 -13.52
CA TYR A 322 -1.54 -11.82 -12.70
C TYR A 322 -0.13 -11.74 -13.29
N LYS A 323 0.26 -12.69 -14.15
CA LYS A 323 1.63 -12.84 -14.65
C LYS A 323 1.83 -12.18 -16.01
N THR A 324 0.87 -12.38 -16.90
CA THR A 324 0.95 -11.91 -18.29
C THR A 324 0.34 -10.53 -18.46
N GLY A 325 -0.63 -10.16 -17.61
CA GLY A 325 -1.45 -8.97 -17.80
C GLY A 325 -2.48 -9.12 -18.92
N ASP A 326 -2.56 -10.29 -19.57
CA ASP A 326 -3.59 -10.58 -20.56
C ASP A 326 -4.96 -10.59 -19.88
N TYR A 327 -5.98 -10.15 -20.61
CA TYR A 327 -7.34 -10.13 -20.11
C TYR A 327 -8.37 -10.67 -21.10
N ARG A 328 -9.50 -11.13 -20.57
CA ARG A 328 -10.69 -11.53 -21.33
C ARG A 328 -11.94 -10.86 -20.79
N GLU A 329 -12.88 -10.56 -21.68
CA GLU A 329 -14.21 -10.08 -21.31
C GLU A 329 -15.13 -11.26 -21.01
N MET A 330 -15.91 -11.13 -19.94
CA MET A 330 -16.96 -12.08 -19.61
C MET A 330 -18.23 -11.71 -20.35
N ASN A 331 -18.85 -12.69 -21.00
CA ASN A 331 -20.15 -12.52 -21.63
C ASN A 331 -21.28 -12.58 -20.60
N ILE A 332 -21.27 -11.61 -19.67
CA ILE A 332 -22.22 -11.46 -18.59
C ILE A 332 -22.80 -10.06 -18.69
N CYS A 333 -24.12 -9.97 -18.71
CA CYS A 333 -24.87 -8.71 -18.70
C CYS A 333 -25.88 -8.78 -17.56
N ALA A 334 -26.10 -7.65 -16.88
CA ALA A 334 -27.10 -7.56 -15.83
C ALA A 334 -27.83 -6.21 -15.88
N ILE A 335 -29.13 -6.24 -15.59
CA ILE A 335 -29.98 -5.07 -15.49
C ILE A 335 -30.66 -5.15 -14.12
N LEU A 336 -30.33 -4.21 -13.25
CA LEU A 336 -30.91 -4.11 -11.92
C LEU A 336 -32.00 -3.03 -11.97
N THR A 337 -33.20 -3.38 -11.51
CA THR A 337 -34.38 -2.52 -11.44
C THR A 337 -34.98 -2.59 -10.04
N GLU A 338 -36.00 -1.78 -9.75
CA GLU A 338 -36.71 -1.86 -8.46
C GLU A 338 -37.33 -3.26 -8.22
N ASP A 339 -37.86 -3.90 -9.27
CA ASP A 339 -38.44 -5.24 -9.20
C ASP A 339 -37.40 -6.37 -9.12
N ASN A 340 -36.18 -6.12 -9.59
CA ASN A 340 -35.06 -7.07 -9.56
C ASN A 340 -33.76 -6.33 -9.18
N PRO A 341 -33.60 -5.99 -7.89
CA PRO A 341 -32.54 -5.09 -7.45
C PRO A 341 -31.19 -5.79 -7.29
N ASP A 342 -31.14 -7.12 -7.26
CA ASP A 342 -29.96 -7.88 -6.88
C ASP A 342 -29.29 -8.59 -8.07
N PHE A 343 -27.96 -8.59 -8.09
CA PHE A 343 -27.15 -9.36 -9.01
C PHE A 343 -25.88 -9.88 -8.32
N SER A 344 -25.65 -11.20 -8.37
CA SER A 344 -24.50 -11.82 -7.72
C SER A 344 -23.60 -12.55 -8.71
N ILE A 345 -22.29 -12.41 -8.49
CA ILE A 345 -21.23 -13.07 -9.26
C ILE A 345 -20.49 -14.02 -8.33
N ASN A 346 -20.47 -15.31 -8.67
CA ASN A 346 -19.59 -16.28 -8.02
C ASN A 346 -18.25 -16.31 -8.76
N LEU A 347 -17.19 -15.85 -8.11
CA LEU A 347 -15.84 -15.76 -8.69
C LEU A 347 -15.23 -17.11 -9.03
N GLU A 348 -15.50 -18.17 -8.25
CA GLU A 348 -14.97 -19.52 -8.53
C GLU A 348 -15.45 -20.07 -9.88
N LYS A 349 -16.57 -19.54 -10.39
CA LYS A 349 -17.12 -19.95 -11.69
C LYS A 349 -16.50 -19.20 -12.87
N ILE A 350 -15.78 -18.10 -12.65
CA ILE A 350 -15.33 -17.21 -13.73
C ILE A 350 -13.82 -16.98 -13.77
N ILE A 351 -13.12 -17.13 -12.65
CA ILE A 351 -11.67 -16.93 -12.55
C ILE A 351 -10.99 -18.12 -11.85
N ASN A 352 -9.70 -18.31 -12.15
CA ASN A 352 -8.84 -19.29 -11.47
C ASN A 352 -7.87 -18.61 -10.46
N PRO A 353 -7.10 -19.36 -9.64
CA PRO A 353 -6.23 -18.77 -8.62
C PRO A 353 -5.10 -17.85 -9.14
N ASN A 354 -4.74 -17.92 -10.42
CA ASN A 354 -3.75 -17.04 -11.04
C ASN A 354 -4.38 -15.80 -11.70
N GLU A 355 -5.67 -15.59 -11.49
CA GLU A 355 -6.44 -14.51 -12.12
C GLU A 355 -7.13 -13.64 -11.06
N PHE A 356 -7.49 -12.42 -11.49
CA PHE A 356 -8.43 -11.56 -10.78
C PHE A 356 -9.53 -11.08 -11.70
N CYS A 357 -10.67 -10.78 -11.11
CA CYS A 357 -11.80 -10.17 -11.78
C CYS A 357 -11.76 -8.66 -11.57
N VAL A 358 -12.10 -7.90 -12.61
CA VAL A 358 -12.42 -6.48 -12.52
C VAL A 358 -13.87 -6.29 -12.90
N ILE A 359 -14.64 -5.69 -11.98
CA ILE A 359 -16.05 -5.33 -12.21
C ILE A 359 -16.13 -3.82 -12.40
N SER A 360 -16.54 -3.39 -13.59
CA SER A 360 -16.73 -2.00 -13.96
C SER A 360 -18.19 -1.60 -13.81
N ILE A 361 -18.45 -0.65 -12.91
CA ILE A 361 -19.79 -0.14 -12.60
C ILE A 361 -19.71 1.38 -12.70
N LEU A 362 -20.40 1.96 -13.69
CA LEU A 362 -20.30 3.39 -14.01
C LEU A 362 -18.82 3.78 -14.20
N SER A 363 -18.30 4.80 -13.50
CA SER A 363 -16.88 5.17 -13.59
C SER A 363 -15.94 4.30 -12.74
N LYS A 364 -16.47 3.49 -11.81
CA LYS A 364 -15.66 2.72 -10.86
C LYS A 364 -15.28 1.35 -11.39
N LYS A 365 -14.05 0.94 -11.11
CA LYS A 365 -13.53 -0.39 -11.38
C LYS A 365 -13.14 -1.06 -10.06
N TYR A 366 -13.66 -2.24 -9.81
CA TYR A 366 -13.43 -2.98 -8.57
C TYR A 366 -12.51 -4.16 -8.81
N TYR A 367 -11.39 -4.19 -8.09
CA TYR A 367 -10.48 -5.33 -8.06
C TYR A 367 -11.07 -6.43 -7.17
N CYS A 368 -11.22 -7.64 -7.73
CA CYS A 368 -11.91 -8.76 -7.10
C CYS A 368 -11.09 -10.05 -7.27
N PRO A 369 -10.18 -10.37 -6.34
CA PRO A 369 -9.38 -11.59 -6.39
C PRO A 369 -10.19 -12.82 -5.94
N LEU A 370 -9.73 -14.01 -6.33
CA LEU A 370 -10.24 -15.29 -5.81
C LEU A 370 -9.34 -15.80 -4.70
N PHE A 371 -9.90 -16.05 -3.51
CA PHE A 371 -9.12 -16.59 -2.40
C PHE A 371 -9.23 -18.11 -2.35
N SER A 372 -8.10 -18.81 -2.39
CA SER A 372 -8.08 -20.24 -2.11
C SER A 372 -7.97 -20.49 -0.60
N GLN A 373 -8.75 -21.44 -0.07
CA GLN A 373 -8.72 -21.79 1.37
C GLN A 373 -7.36 -22.31 1.86
N GLN A 374 -6.45 -22.69 0.94
CA GLN A 374 -5.13 -23.25 1.25
C GLN A 374 -3.99 -22.21 1.22
N THR A 375 -4.28 -20.93 0.98
CA THR A 375 -3.25 -19.99 0.52
C THR A 375 -2.34 -19.42 1.61
N ILE A 376 -2.65 -19.57 2.91
CA ILE A 376 -2.00 -18.76 3.94
C ILE A 376 -1.06 -19.58 4.82
N ILE A 377 0.22 -19.17 4.83
CA ILE A 377 1.29 -19.71 5.69
C ILE A 377 1.22 -19.12 7.09
#